data_AF-A0AAP8KL44-F1
#
_entry.id   AF-A0AAP8KL44-F1
#
_cell.length_a   1.000
_cell.length_b   1.000
_cell.length_c   1.000
_cell.angle_alpha   90.00
_cell.angle_beta   90.00
_cell.angle_gamma   90.00
#
_symmetry.space_group_name_H-M   'P 1'
#
loop_
_entity.id
_entity.type
_entity.pdbx_description
1 polymer ?
#
loop_
_entity_poly.entity_id
_entity_poly.type
_entity_poly.pdbx_seq_one_letter_code
_entity_poly.pdbx_strand_id
1 'polypeptide(L)'
;MLCKVGLRVLVTDDELTVSEAQHLAKDLQTSLEHNIREIGLRLVRLKEAGMNQKQIAEREGLSAAKVTRALQAASVPKDFVSLFPVQSELTYADYRQLAELSERLRLGDISIDEVVKNISPSIELITADDNLSEDEVKNSIMRLITKEMSSLLDSGVKDKAVVTLLWKFDSKDKFARKRVKGRTFSYEFGRLPLEVQDKLDRMIA
;
A
#
# COMPACT_ATOMS: atom_id res chain seq x y z
N MET A 1 15.77 27.22 29.86
CA MET A 1 15.57 25.75 29.92
C MET A 1 14.96 25.31 28.61
N LEU A 2 15.75 24.68 27.73
CA LEU A 2 15.26 24.02 26.52
C LEU A 2 14.73 22.63 26.92
N CYS A 3 13.54 22.58 27.51
CA CYS A 3 12.86 21.33 27.82
C CYS A 3 12.00 20.93 26.62
N LYS A 4 12.09 19.66 26.19
CA LYS A 4 11.38 19.01 25.05
C LYS A 4 12.07 18.97 23.69
N VAL A 5 13.40 18.94 23.62
CA VAL A 5 14.08 18.32 22.46
C VAL A 5 14.41 16.90 22.90
N GLY A 6 13.71 15.90 22.36
CA GLY A 6 14.00 14.50 22.63
C GLY A 6 15.41 14.18 22.11
N LEU A 7 16.42 14.30 22.96
CA LEU A 7 17.79 13.95 22.63
C LEU A 7 17.88 12.42 22.62
N ARG A 8 18.05 11.84 21.42
CA ARG A 8 18.32 10.42 21.24
C ARG A 8 19.76 10.17 21.67
N VAL A 9 19.93 9.62 22.87
CA VAL A 9 21.24 9.24 23.42
C VAL A 9 21.52 7.78 23.03
N LEU A 10 22.64 7.54 22.36
CA LEU A 10 23.13 6.21 22.02
C LEU A 10 24.28 5.86 22.97
N VAL A 11 24.26 4.66 23.53
CA VAL A 11 25.27 4.16 24.50
C VAL A 11 25.89 2.89 23.94
N THR A 12 27.21 2.73 24.12
CA THR A 12 27.96 1.51 23.80
C THR A 12 28.88 1.18 24.96
N ASP A 13 29.15 -0.11 25.17
CA ASP A 13 30.10 -0.59 26.19
C ASP A 13 31.56 -0.55 25.70
N ASP A 14 31.77 -0.32 24.40
CA ASP A 14 33.10 -0.19 23.79
C ASP A 14 33.67 1.24 23.99
N GLU A 15 34.97 1.32 24.30
CA GLU A 15 35.66 2.61 24.38
C GLU A 15 35.77 3.24 22.98
N LEU A 16 35.02 4.33 22.76
CA LEU A 16 35.08 5.13 21.53
C LEU A 16 36.07 6.29 21.69
N THR A 17 36.97 6.46 20.72
CA THR A 17 37.76 7.68 20.63
C THR A 17 36.90 8.87 20.20
N VAL A 18 37.35 10.09 20.52
CA VAL A 18 36.64 11.33 20.12
C VAL A 18 36.48 11.42 18.61
N SER A 19 37.46 10.93 17.83
CA SER A 19 37.40 10.97 16.36
C SER A 19 36.35 10.01 15.81
N GLU A 20 36.24 8.81 16.38
CA GLU A 20 35.23 7.81 16.00
C GLU A 20 33.83 8.28 16.36
N ALA A 21 33.67 8.88 17.54
CA ALA A 21 32.40 9.49 17.96
C ALA A 21 31.96 10.61 17.00
N GLN A 22 32.89 11.46 16.54
CA GLN A 22 32.61 12.50 15.55
C GLN A 22 32.26 11.92 14.18
N HIS A 23 32.94 10.86 13.74
CA HIS A 23 32.64 10.20 12.48
C HIS A 23 31.25 9.52 12.53
N LEU A 24 30.96 8.81 13.62
CA LEU A 24 29.67 8.17 13.85
C LEU A 24 28.53 9.19 13.91
N ALA A 25 28.73 10.32 14.59
CA ALA A 25 27.76 11.41 14.62
C ALA A 25 27.49 11.97 13.21
N LYS A 26 28.52 12.13 12.39
CA LYS A 26 28.41 12.59 11.01
C LYS A 26 27.71 11.56 10.11
N ASP A 27 27.98 10.28 10.29
CA ASP A 27 27.34 9.19 9.54
C ASP A 27 25.85 9.06 9.92
N LEU A 28 25.53 9.18 11.21
CA LEU A 28 24.15 9.22 11.70
C LEU A 28 23.40 10.43 11.16
N GLN A 29 24.02 11.61 11.21
CA GLN A 29 23.43 12.85 10.71
C GLN A 29 23.19 12.78 9.20
N THR A 30 24.15 12.32 8.41
CA THR A 30 23.98 12.15 6.95
C THR A 30 22.99 11.06 6.57
N SER A 31 22.86 10.01 7.38
CA SER A 31 21.84 8.97 7.20
C SER A 31 20.42 9.48 7.50
N LEU A 32 20.28 10.39 8.47
CA LEU A 32 19.02 11.07 8.79
C LEU A 32 18.66 12.15 7.75
N GLU A 33 19.65 12.93 7.30
CA GLU A 33 19.47 14.06 6.35
C GLU A 33 19.15 13.61 4.91
N HIS A 34 19.35 12.33 4.59
CA HIS A 34 19.08 11.80 3.25
C HIS A 34 18.26 10.53 3.31
N ASN A 35 16.98 10.68 3.66
CA ASN A 35 16.00 9.63 3.44
C ASN A 35 16.08 9.19 1.96
N ILE A 36 16.10 7.87 1.71
CA ILE A 36 16.23 7.31 0.36
C ILE A 36 15.18 7.90 -0.62
N ARG A 37 14.01 8.26 -0.11
CA ARG A 37 12.95 8.93 -0.86
C ARG A 37 13.30 10.36 -1.24
N GLU A 38 13.92 11.14 -0.36
CA GLU A 38 14.32 12.53 -0.65
C GLU A 38 15.39 12.58 -1.73
N ILE A 39 16.36 11.67 -1.66
CA ILE A 39 17.31 11.44 -2.76
C ILE A 39 16.51 11.17 -4.03
N GLY A 40 15.56 10.24 -3.98
CA GLY A 40 14.70 9.90 -5.11
C GLY A 40 13.98 11.09 -5.73
N LEU A 41 13.38 11.96 -4.92
CA LEU A 41 12.68 13.18 -5.39
C LEU A 41 13.64 14.13 -6.11
N ARG A 42 14.89 14.24 -5.66
CA ARG A 42 15.93 14.99 -6.38
C ARG A 42 16.26 14.32 -7.72
N LEU A 43 16.40 13.00 -7.74
CA LEU A 43 16.71 12.24 -8.97
C LEU A 43 15.57 12.29 -10.00
N VAL A 44 14.31 12.36 -9.55
CA VAL A 44 13.14 12.52 -10.44
C VAL A 44 13.27 13.80 -11.27
N ARG A 45 13.69 14.92 -10.66
CA ARG A 45 13.90 16.18 -11.40
C ARG A 45 14.97 16.07 -12.49
N LEU A 46 16.03 15.30 -12.23
CA LEU A 46 17.08 15.05 -13.22
C LEU A 46 16.58 14.16 -14.37
N LYS A 47 15.73 13.17 -14.04
CA LYS A 47 15.08 12.31 -15.02
C LYS A 47 14.11 13.10 -15.90
N GLU A 48 13.34 14.01 -15.32
CA GLU A 48 12.43 14.93 -16.02
C GLU A 48 13.20 15.92 -16.91
N ALA A 49 14.41 16.31 -16.50
CA ALA A 49 15.34 17.09 -17.32
C ALA A 49 15.99 16.29 -18.47
N GLY A 50 15.58 15.03 -18.69
CA GLY A 50 16.01 14.20 -19.82
C GLY A 50 17.22 13.30 -19.56
N MET A 51 17.73 13.23 -18.32
CA MET A 51 18.84 12.32 -18.00
C MET A 51 18.36 10.88 -17.82
N ASN A 52 19.15 9.93 -18.35
CA ASN A 52 18.94 8.52 -18.06
C ASN A 52 19.54 8.11 -16.70
N GLN A 53 19.13 6.95 -16.17
CA GLN A 53 19.58 6.51 -14.83
C GLN A 53 21.11 6.32 -14.74
N LYS A 54 21.77 5.94 -15.83
CA LYS A 54 23.23 5.76 -15.87
C LYS A 54 23.95 7.11 -15.73
N GLN A 55 23.50 8.12 -16.47
CA GLN A 55 24.00 9.50 -16.39
C GLN A 55 23.74 10.10 -15.00
N ILE A 56 22.57 9.82 -14.40
CA ILE A 56 22.25 10.24 -13.04
C ILE A 56 23.21 9.59 -12.03
N ALA A 57 23.47 8.29 -12.17
CA ALA A 57 24.40 7.56 -11.30
C ALA A 57 25.82 8.15 -11.37
N GLU A 58 26.33 8.40 -12.58
CA GLU A 58 27.65 9.01 -12.81
C GLU A 58 27.73 10.44 -12.27
N ARG A 59 26.69 11.27 -12.53
CA ARG A 59 26.64 12.67 -12.09
C ARG A 59 26.57 12.82 -10.57
N GLU A 60 25.79 11.99 -9.91
CA GLU A 60 25.54 12.07 -8.47
C GLU A 60 26.52 11.22 -7.65
N GLY A 61 27.43 10.48 -8.30
CA GLY A 61 28.36 9.57 -7.63
C GLY A 61 27.65 8.41 -6.91
N LEU A 62 26.48 7.99 -7.39
CA LEU A 62 25.66 6.94 -6.79
C LEU A 62 25.80 5.64 -7.57
N SER A 63 25.65 4.49 -6.89
CA SER A 63 25.52 3.22 -7.59
C SER A 63 24.20 3.16 -8.36
N ALA A 64 24.19 2.49 -9.52
CA ALA A 64 22.97 2.29 -10.30
C ALA A 64 21.83 1.68 -9.47
N ALA A 65 22.15 0.73 -8.59
CA ALA A 65 21.19 0.14 -7.66
C ALA A 65 20.58 1.18 -6.69
N LYS A 66 21.40 2.10 -6.15
CA LYS A 66 20.91 3.16 -5.26
C LYS A 66 20.02 4.16 -6.00
N VAL A 67 20.35 4.49 -7.25
CA VAL A 67 19.49 5.32 -8.13
C VAL A 67 18.13 4.65 -8.34
N THR A 68 18.08 3.37 -8.70
CA THR A 68 16.82 2.64 -8.90
C THR A 68 15.98 2.61 -7.63
N ARG A 69 16.59 2.27 -6.48
CA ARG A 69 15.88 2.22 -5.19
C ARG A 69 15.34 3.58 -4.78
N ALA A 70 16.13 4.64 -4.96
CA ALA A 70 15.71 6.01 -4.67
C ALA A 70 14.53 6.43 -5.55
N LEU A 71 14.59 6.18 -6.85
CA LEU A 71 13.49 6.48 -7.78
C LEU A 71 12.21 5.71 -7.45
N GLN A 72 12.31 4.46 -7.03
CA GLN A 72 11.17 3.66 -6.57
C GLN A 72 10.58 4.19 -5.25
N ALA A 73 11.43 4.60 -4.30
CA ALA A 73 10.94 5.23 -3.08
C ALA A 73 10.22 6.57 -3.37
N ALA A 74 10.69 7.32 -4.37
CA ALA A 74 10.06 8.57 -4.80
C ALA A 74 8.73 8.38 -5.55
N SER A 75 8.48 7.22 -6.16
CA SER A 75 7.19 6.95 -6.81
C SER A 75 6.05 6.70 -5.83
N VAL A 76 6.33 6.52 -4.53
CA VAL A 76 5.30 6.36 -3.52
C VAL A 76 4.51 7.66 -3.34
N PRO A 77 3.16 7.61 -3.42
CA PRO A 77 2.30 8.77 -3.20
C PRO A 77 2.59 9.47 -1.88
N LYS A 78 2.61 10.80 -1.91
CA LYS A 78 2.91 11.61 -0.72
C LYS A 78 1.91 11.31 0.41
N ASP A 79 0.66 11.05 0.07
CA ASP A 79 -0.43 10.83 1.03
C ASP A 79 -0.17 9.60 1.90
N PHE A 80 0.40 8.53 1.34
CA PHE A 80 0.83 7.37 2.13
C PHE A 80 2.01 7.68 3.03
N VAL A 81 2.99 8.45 2.54
CA VAL A 81 4.17 8.77 3.33
C VAL A 81 3.83 9.69 4.50
N SER A 82 2.85 10.59 4.33
CA SER A 82 2.38 11.47 5.42
C SER A 82 1.63 10.76 6.53
N LEU A 83 1.25 9.50 6.36
CA LEU A 83 0.65 8.69 7.42
C LEU A 83 1.66 8.32 8.52
N PHE A 84 2.95 8.38 8.22
CA PHE A 84 4.03 8.03 9.14
C PHE A 84 4.54 9.29 9.86
N PRO A 85 4.48 9.33 11.20
CA PRO A 85 5.01 10.46 11.97
C PRO A 85 6.51 10.64 11.77
N VAL A 86 7.23 9.52 11.74
CA VAL A 86 8.69 9.48 11.61
C VAL A 86 9.05 8.79 10.29
N GLN A 87 9.19 9.58 9.23
CA GLN A 87 9.48 9.07 7.87
C GLN A 87 10.89 8.46 7.76
N SER A 88 11.81 8.79 8.66
CA SER A 88 13.17 8.23 8.68
C SER A 88 13.19 6.74 9.05
N GLU A 89 12.17 6.24 9.76
CA GLU A 89 12.05 4.82 10.11
C GLU A 89 11.58 3.95 8.92
N LEU A 90 11.12 4.59 7.82
CA LEU A 90 10.73 3.89 6.60
C LEU A 90 11.97 3.37 5.86
N THR A 91 12.04 2.05 5.76
CA THR A 91 13.06 1.36 4.99
C THR A 91 12.71 1.33 3.51
N TYR A 92 13.68 0.99 2.66
CA TYR A 92 13.41 0.74 1.24
C TYR A 92 12.37 -0.36 1.02
N ALA A 93 12.32 -1.39 1.89
CA ALA A 93 11.32 -2.45 1.79
C ALA A 93 9.90 -1.91 2.01
N ASP A 94 9.73 -1.00 2.98
CA ASP A 94 8.46 -0.35 3.27
C ASP A 94 8.00 0.50 2.08
N TYR A 95 8.89 1.32 1.52
CA TYR A 95 8.58 2.10 0.32
C TYR A 95 8.20 1.22 -0.87
N ARG A 96 8.91 0.11 -1.08
CA ARG A 96 8.58 -0.84 -2.15
C ARG A 96 7.18 -1.41 -1.95
N GLN A 97 6.84 -1.83 -0.73
CA GLN A 97 5.50 -2.33 -0.42
C GLN A 97 4.44 -1.26 -0.66
N LEU A 98 4.65 -0.02 -0.19
CA LEU A 98 3.72 1.09 -0.43
C LEU A 98 3.55 1.40 -1.93
N ALA A 99 4.62 1.32 -2.72
CA ALA A 99 4.55 1.48 -4.17
C ALA A 99 3.70 0.37 -4.82
N GLU A 100 3.96 -0.89 -4.46
CA GLU A 100 3.17 -2.04 -4.94
C GLU A 100 1.69 -1.92 -4.53
N LEU A 101 1.43 -1.41 -3.32
CA LEU A 101 0.07 -1.17 -2.83
C LEU A 101 -0.64 -0.06 -3.63
N SER A 102 0.04 1.06 -3.87
CA SER A 102 -0.50 2.17 -4.66
C SER A 102 -0.86 1.75 -6.10
N GLU A 103 -0.04 0.88 -6.71
CA GLU A 103 -0.30 0.38 -8.06
C GLU A 103 -1.53 -0.52 -8.11
N ARG A 104 -1.72 -1.38 -7.09
CA ARG A 104 -2.91 -2.23 -6.99
C ARG A 104 -4.19 -1.42 -6.74
N LEU A 105 -4.13 -0.34 -5.96
CA LEU A 105 -5.27 0.56 -5.78
C LEU A 105 -5.66 1.25 -7.10
N ARG A 106 -4.66 1.70 -7.86
CA ARG A 106 -4.85 2.24 -9.21
C ARG A 106 -5.52 1.24 -10.15
N LEU A 107 -5.12 -0.04 -10.10
CA LEU A 107 -5.75 -1.11 -10.89
C LEU A 107 -7.17 -1.45 -10.42
N GLY A 108 -7.48 -1.23 -9.15
CA GLY A 108 -8.80 -1.45 -8.55
C GLY A 108 -9.77 -0.27 -8.69
N ASP A 109 -9.33 0.84 -9.30
CA ASP A 109 -10.07 2.13 -9.35
C ASP A 109 -10.48 2.64 -7.96
N ILE A 110 -9.63 2.38 -6.96
CA ILE A 110 -9.84 2.82 -5.56
C ILE A 110 -9.00 4.07 -5.32
N SER A 111 -9.62 5.11 -4.79
CA SER A 111 -8.92 6.35 -4.46
C SER A 111 -8.03 6.19 -3.23
N ILE A 112 -6.80 6.72 -3.30
CA ILE A 112 -5.88 6.76 -2.16
C ILE A 112 -6.50 7.59 -1.01
N ASP A 113 -7.24 8.65 -1.34
CA ASP A 113 -7.89 9.52 -0.34
C ASP A 113 -8.93 8.77 0.49
N GLU A 114 -9.65 7.82 -0.12
CA GLU A 114 -10.62 6.98 0.59
C GLU A 114 -9.92 6.07 1.59
N VAL A 115 -8.80 5.46 1.18
CA VAL A 115 -7.97 4.62 2.07
C VAL A 115 -7.47 5.45 3.23
N VAL A 116 -6.86 6.61 2.96
CA VAL A 116 -6.33 7.52 3.98
C VAL A 116 -7.43 7.90 4.97
N LYS A 117 -8.60 8.33 4.48
CA LYS A 117 -9.72 8.73 5.34
C LYS A 117 -10.22 7.62 6.25
N ASN A 118 -10.26 6.37 5.77
CA ASN A 118 -10.71 5.23 6.57
C ASN A 118 -9.74 4.90 7.70
N ILE A 119 -8.44 5.10 7.49
CA ILE A 119 -7.40 4.67 8.43
C ILE A 119 -6.90 5.78 9.35
N SER A 120 -7.06 7.05 8.98
CA SER A 120 -6.60 8.20 9.79
C SER A 120 -7.01 8.12 11.27
N PRO A 121 -8.27 7.82 11.63
CA PRO A 121 -8.67 7.75 13.05
C PRO A 121 -7.94 6.65 13.83
N SER A 122 -7.62 5.55 13.16
CA SER A 122 -6.91 4.44 13.79
C SER A 122 -5.41 4.74 13.92
N ILE A 123 -4.84 5.53 13.02
CA ILE A 123 -3.45 5.98 13.10
C ILE A 123 -3.28 6.96 14.27
N GLU A 124 -4.23 7.87 14.48
CA GLU A 124 -4.23 8.79 15.64
C GLU A 124 -4.20 8.02 16.97
N LEU A 125 -4.94 6.91 17.08
CA LEU A 125 -4.92 6.05 18.27
C LEU A 125 -3.57 5.36 18.47
N ILE A 126 -2.94 4.88 17.40
CA ILE A 126 -1.63 4.21 17.45
C ILE A 126 -0.52 5.21 17.82
N THR A 127 -0.60 6.44 17.32
CA THR A 127 0.40 7.48 17.57
C THR A 127 0.27 8.15 18.92
N ALA A 128 -0.90 8.06 19.55
CA ALA A 128 -1.11 8.51 20.92
C ALA A 128 -0.66 7.49 21.99
N ASP A 129 -0.30 6.26 21.58
CA ASP A 129 0.17 5.22 22.50
C ASP A 129 1.67 5.38 22.78
N ASP A 130 2.00 6.03 23.90
CA ASP A 130 3.37 6.25 24.37
C ASP A 130 4.12 4.94 24.71
N ASN A 131 3.44 3.78 24.74
CA ASN A 131 4.09 2.49 24.98
C ASN A 131 4.76 1.89 23.73
N LEU A 132 4.45 2.40 22.54
CA LEU A 132 4.99 1.88 21.29
C LEU A 132 6.26 2.62 20.91
N SER A 133 7.29 1.87 20.55
CA SER A 133 8.48 2.43 19.90
C SER A 133 8.16 2.94 18.49
N GLU A 134 9.00 3.83 17.95
CA GLU A 134 8.81 4.41 16.62
C GLU A 134 8.73 3.34 15.51
N ASP A 135 9.51 2.26 15.63
CA ASP A 135 9.46 1.11 14.71
C ASP A 135 8.15 0.32 14.83
N GLU A 136 7.63 0.14 16.05
CA GLU A 136 6.34 -0.52 16.29
C GLU A 136 5.16 0.30 15.78
N VAL A 137 5.21 1.63 15.92
CA VAL A 137 4.24 2.54 15.33
C VAL A 137 4.24 2.39 13.80
N LYS A 138 5.41 2.47 13.16
CA LYS A 138 5.56 2.25 11.71
C LYS A 138 4.98 0.90 11.29
N ASN A 139 5.38 -0.18 11.96
CA ASN A 139 4.93 -1.54 11.64
C ASN A 139 3.41 -1.69 11.79
N SER A 140 2.83 -1.04 12.79
CA SER A 140 1.38 -1.03 13.02
C SER A 140 0.64 -0.27 11.91
N ILE A 141 1.14 0.89 11.51
CA ILE A 141 0.59 1.67 10.38
C ILE A 141 0.68 0.86 9.07
N MET A 142 1.82 0.23 8.78
CA MET A 142 2.00 -0.62 7.59
C MET A 142 1.00 -1.79 7.54
N ARG A 143 0.79 -2.47 8.67
CA ARG A 143 -0.20 -3.55 8.78
C ARG A 143 -1.62 -3.04 8.54
N LEU A 144 -1.93 -1.86 9.06
CA LEU A 144 -3.24 -1.24 8.93
C LEU A 144 -3.55 -0.88 7.48
N ILE A 145 -2.63 -0.21 6.79
CA ILE A 145 -2.75 0.12 5.36
C ILE A 145 -2.98 -1.17 4.55
N THR A 146 -2.18 -2.21 4.81
CA THR A 146 -2.28 -3.49 4.09
C THR A 146 -3.63 -4.17 4.33
N LYS A 147 -4.14 -4.13 5.57
CA LYS A 147 -5.42 -4.72 5.97
C LYS A 147 -6.60 -4.00 5.32
N GLU A 148 -6.63 -2.68 5.40
CA GLU A 148 -7.70 -1.86 4.81
C GLU A 148 -7.75 -2.07 3.31
N MET A 149 -6.59 -2.04 2.66
CA MET A 149 -6.51 -2.25 1.23
C MET A 149 -6.96 -3.67 0.80
N SER A 150 -6.59 -4.70 1.55
CA SER A 150 -7.07 -6.07 1.26
C SER A 150 -8.59 -6.13 1.37
N SER A 151 -9.18 -5.49 2.39
CA SER A 151 -10.63 -5.38 2.55
C SER A 151 -11.30 -4.64 1.38
N LEU A 152 -10.71 -3.54 0.91
CA LEU A 152 -11.24 -2.75 -0.21
C LEU A 152 -11.13 -3.49 -1.55
N LEU A 153 -10.01 -4.16 -1.80
CA LEU A 153 -9.83 -4.98 -3.01
C LEU A 153 -10.77 -6.21 -3.01
N ASP A 154 -10.93 -6.87 -1.86
CA ASP A 154 -11.83 -8.02 -1.72
C ASP A 154 -13.31 -7.60 -1.78
N SER A 155 -13.65 -6.40 -1.30
CA SER A 155 -14.99 -5.84 -1.49
C SER A 155 -15.26 -5.40 -2.92
N GLY A 156 -14.24 -5.03 -3.70
CA GLY A 156 -14.32 -4.89 -5.15
C GLY A 156 -14.67 -6.20 -5.89
N VAL A 157 -14.37 -7.37 -5.30
CA VAL A 157 -14.80 -8.67 -5.83
C VAL A 157 -16.29 -8.93 -5.61
N LYS A 158 -16.95 -8.25 -4.66
CA LYS A 158 -18.39 -8.45 -4.38
C LYS A 158 -19.31 -7.99 -5.51
N ASP A 159 -18.79 -7.25 -6.49
CA ASP A 159 -19.55 -6.87 -7.68
C ASP A 159 -19.46 -7.89 -8.83
N LYS A 160 -18.67 -8.96 -8.68
CA LYS A 160 -18.72 -10.11 -9.59
C LYS A 160 -19.94 -10.97 -9.26
N ALA A 161 -20.82 -11.12 -10.25
CA ALA A 161 -22.01 -11.93 -10.12
C ALA A 161 -21.64 -13.40 -9.81
N VAL A 162 -22.03 -13.89 -8.64
CA VAL A 162 -21.88 -15.29 -8.24
C VAL A 162 -22.95 -16.11 -8.96
N VAL A 163 -22.52 -17.08 -9.78
CA VAL A 163 -23.41 -17.97 -10.52
C VAL A 163 -23.39 -19.36 -9.90
N THR A 164 -24.54 -19.81 -9.40
CA THR A 164 -24.72 -21.15 -8.84
C THR A 164 -25.59 -21.97 -9.78
N LEU A 165 -25.11 -23.14 -10.22
CA LEU A 165 -25.89 -24.09 -11.01
C LEU A 165 -27.01 -24.69 -10.13
N LEU A 166 -28.26 -24.55 -10.57
CA LEU A 166 -29.41 -25.18 -9.91
C LEU A 166 -29.63 -26.60 -10.40
N TRP A 167 -29.34 -26.83 -11.69
CA TRP A 167 -29.44 -28.14 -12.30
C TRP A 167 -28.40 -28.28 -13.42
N LYS A 168 -27.79 -29.46 -13.55
CA LYS A 168 -26.89 -29.80 -14.65
C LYS A 168 -27.65 -30.59 -15.70
N PHE A 169 -27.59 -30.13 -16.94
CA PHE A 169 -28.15 -30.83 -18.10
C PHE A 169 -27.02 -31.39 -18.96
N ASP A 170 -27.30 -32.45 -19.70
CA ASP A 170 -26.33 -33.06 -20.62
C ASP A 170 -26.06 -32.18 -21.85
N SER A 171 -27.01 -31.31 -22.20
CA SER A 171 -26.88 -30.36 -23.30
C SER A 171 -26.21 -29.07 -22.84
N LYS A 172 -25.15 -28.67 -23.55
CA LYS A 172 -24.40 -27.43 -23.31
C LYS A 172 -25.25 -26.17 -23.39
N ASP A 173 -26.34 -26.20 -24.16
CA ASP A 173 -27.21 -25.03 -24.39
C ASP A 173 -28.43 -24.99 -23.46
N LYS A 174 -28.56 -25.96 -22.54
CA LYS A 174 -29.66 -26.06 -21.58
C LYS A 174 -29.12 -25.79 -20.17
N PHE A 175 -29.69 -24.81 -19.47
CA PHE A 175 -29.21 -24.45 -18.14
C PHE A 175 -30.33 -23.98 -17.23
N ALA A 176 -30.11 -24.17 -15.93
CA ALA A 176 -30.88 -23.57 -14.85
C ALA A 176 -29.87 -23.12 -13.79
N ARG A 177 -29.80 -21.81 -13.54
CA ARG A 177 -28.80 -21.23 -12.64
C ARG A 177 -29.35 -20.04 -11.88
N LYS A 178 -28.85 -19.83 -10.66
CA LYS A 178 -29.07 -18.64 -9.87
C LYS A 178 -27.88 -17.71 -10.03
N ARG A 179 -28.12 -16.44 -10.34
CA ARG A 179 -27.10 -15.41 -10.38
C ARG A 179 -27.37 -14.41 -9.26
N VAL A 180 -26.34 -14.08 -8.49
CA VAL A 180 -26.43 -13.09 -7.40
C VAL A 180 -25.37 -12.02 -7.64
N LYS A 181 -25.77 -10.76 -7.76
CA LYS A 181 -24.89 -9.60 -7.87
C LYS A 181 -25.30 -8.56 -6.82
N GLY A 182 -24.50 -8.40 -5.77
CA GLY A 182 -24.84 -7.54 -4.64
C GLY A 182 -26.17 -7.95 -3.98
N ARG A 183 -27.12 -7.02 -3.87
CA ARG A 183 -28.47 -7.26 -3.31
C ARG A 183 -29.45 -7.82 -4.34
N THR A 184 -29.09 -7.84 -5.61
CA THR A 184 -29.93 -8.33 -6.71
C THR A 184 -29.64 -9.80 -6.96
N PHE A 185 -30.69 -10.60 -7.11
CA PHE A 185 -30.58 -11.98 -7.57
C PHE A 185 -31.54 -12.24 -8.73
N SER A 186 -31.16 -13.14 -9.62
CA SER A 186 -31.97 -13.60 -10.73
C SER A 186 -31.88 -15.11 -10.88
N TYR A 187 -32.97 -15.71 -11.35
CA TYR A 187 -33.03 -17.10 -11.78
C TYR A 187 -33.00 -17.10 -13.32
N GLU A 188 -31.97 -17.71 -13.89
CA GLU A 188 -31.75 -17.76 -15.34
C GLU A 188 -31.96 -19.18 -15.85
N PHE A 189 -32.82 -19.33 -16.85
CA PHE A 189 -33.13 -20.59 -17.50
C PHE A 189 -32.89 -20.49 -19.01
N GLY A 190 -32.32 -21.54 -19.60
CA GLY A 190 -32.01 -21.61 -21.03
C GLY A 190 -32.59 -22.86 -21.67
N ARG A 191 -33.30 -22.67 -22.79
CA ARG A 191 -33.88 -23.75 -23.64
C ARG A 191 -34.67 -24.81 -22.84
N LEU A 192 -35.53 -24.35 -21.93
CA LEU A 192 -36.48 -25.22 -21.22
C LEU A 192 -37.84 -25.28 -21.96
N PRO A 193 -38.62 -26.37 -21.81
CA PRO A 193 -39.95 -26.48 -22.39
C PRO A 193 -40.93 -25.42 -21.89
N LEU A 194 -41.91 -25.04 -22.72
CA LEU A 194 -42.93 -24.05 -22.37
C LEU A 194 -43.70 -24.42 -21.09
N GLU A 195 -43.99 -25.70 -20.89
CA GLU A 195 -44.66 -26.20 -19.68
C GLU A 195 -43.92 -25.86 -18.38
N VAL A 196 -42.58 -25.80 -18.44
CA VAL A 196 -41.75 -25.44 -17.27
C VAL A 196 -41.83 -23.94 -17.03
N GLN A 197 -41.83 -23.14 -18.09
CA GLN A 197 -42.03 -21.70 -18.00
C GLN A 197 -43.39 -21.36 -17.40
N ASP A 198 -44.48 -21.95 -17.89
CA ASP A 198 -45.84 -21.71 -17.38
C ASP A 198 -46.02 -22.11 -15.91
N LYS A 199 -45.26 -23.10 -15.44
CA LYS A 199 -45.23 -23.49 -14.04
C LYS A 199 -44.44 -22.50 -13.20
N LEU A 200 -43.27 -22.04 -13.69
CA LEU A 200 -42.47 -21.03 -13.00
C LEU A 200 -43.26 -19.72 -12.86
N ASP A 201 -43.89 -19.26 -13.93
CA ASP A 201 -44.67 -18.02 -13.95
C ASP A 201 -45.83 -18.09 -12.94
N ARG A 202 -46.52 -19.23 -12.86
CA ARG A 202 -47.59 -19.46 -11.87
C ARG A 202 -47.12 -19.53 -10.43
N MET A 203 -45.89 -19.99 -10.19
CA MET A 203 -45.35 -20.16 -8.83
C MET A 203 -44.67 -18.89 -8.31
N ILE A 204 -44.32 -17.97 -9.21
CA ILE A 204 -43.64 -16.70 -8.88
C ILE A 204 -44.65 -15.54 -8.77
N ALA A 205 -45.71 -15.55 -9.59
CA ALA A 205 -46.80 -14.57 -9.53
C ALA A 205 -47.62 -14.68 -8.23
#